data_AF-A0A9D7GT24-F1
#
_entry.id   AF-A0A9D7GT24-F1
#
_cell.length_a   1.000
_cell.length_b   1.000
_cell.length_c   1.000
_cell.angle_alpha   90.00
_cell.angle_beta   90.00
_cell.angle_gamma   90.00
#
_symmetry.space_group_name_H-M   'P 1'
#
loop_
_entity.id
_entity.type
_entity.pdbx_description
1 polymer ?
#
loop_
_entity_poly.entity_id
_entity_poly.type
_entity_poly.pdbx_seq_one_letter_code
_entity_poly.pdbx_strand_id
1 'polypeptide(L)'
;MRTSQEKYFPIIEKFMSSGLSAKAFSERNRINKNTLSYWTKRYRDQSKVQQKGFTALSITQIQSKQISIEYADGTRLVFSDAVNAAVLRSLVPVFQP
;
A
#
# COMPACT_ATOMS: atom_id res chain seq x y z
N MET A 1 -30.69 -8.07 15.95
CA MET A 1 -29.63 -8.09 14.92
C MET A 1 -28.31 -7.45 15.37
N ARG A 2 -28.30 -6.32 16.11
CA ARG A 2 -27.06 -5.69 16.63
C ARG A 2 -26.27 -6.56 17.63
N THR A 3 -26.97 -7.19 18.58
CA THR A 3 -26.38 -8.04 19.63
C THR A 3 -25.58 -9.24 19.10
N SER A 4 -25.96 -9.78 17.94
CA SER A 4 -25.23 -10.88 17.31
C SER A 4 -23.95 -10.40 16.63
N GLN A 5 -23.95 -9.20 16.04
CA GLN A 5 -22.75 -8.63 15.41
C GLN A 5 -21.68 -8.32 16.47
N GLU A 6 -22.06 -7.66 17.57
CA GLU A 6 -21.18 -7.35 18.70
C GLU A 6 -20.55 -8.61 19.29
N LYS A 7 -21.29 -9.72 19.30
CA LYS A 7 -20.78 -11.01 19.79
C LYS A 7 -19.80 -11.67 18.82
N TYR A 8 -20.11 -11.69 17.52
CA TYR A 8 -19.35 -12.49 16.55
C TYR A 8 -18.21 -11.73 15.88
N PHE A 9 -18.28 -10.41 15.74
CA PHE A 9 -17.25 -9.62 15.06
C PHE A 9 -15.88 -9.70 15.74
N PRO A 10 -15.77 -9.56 17.08
CA PRO A 10 -14.49 -9.74 17.78
C PRO A 10 -13.91 -11.15 17.58
N ILE A 11 -14.77 -12.15 17.39
CA ILE A 11 -14.35 -13.53 17.13
C ILE A 11 -13.82 -13.67 15.69
N ILE A 12 -14.46 -13.00 14.73
CA ILE A 12 -13.99 -12.96 13.34
C ILE A 12 -12.65 -12.21 13.24
N GLU A 13 -12.45 -11.12 13.97
CA GLU A 13 -11.16 -10.42 14.04
C GLU A 13 -10.06 -11.33 14.58
N LYS A 14 -10.33 -12.06 15.67
CA LYS A 14 -9.42 -13.09 16.21
C LYS A 14 -9.15 -14.20 15.21
N PHE A 15 -10.15 -14.61 14.43
CA PHE A 15 -9.96 -15.60 13.37
C PHE A 15 -9.03 -15.07 12.27
N MET A 16 -9.27 -13.85 11.78
CA MET A 16 -8.47 -13.23 10.73
C MET A 16 -7.02 -12.98 11.16
N SER A 17 -6.78 -12.61 12.42
CA SER A 17 -5.42 -12.41 12.95
C SER A 17 -4.70 -13.72 13.31
N SER A 18 -5.44 -14.81 13.54
CA SER A 18 -4.85 -16.09 13.95
C SER A 18 -4.06 -16.83 12.85
N GLY A 19 -4.32 -16.53 11.57
CA GLY A 19 -3.75 -17.27 10.43
C GLY A 19 -4.19 -18.74 10.34
N LEU A 20 -5.12 -19.19 11.19
CA LEU A 20 -5.60 -20.56 11.22
C LEU A 20 -6.63 -20.82 10.11
N SER A 21 -6.75 -22.08 9.68
CA SER A 21 -7.84 -22.48 8.80
C SER A 21 -9.19 -22.40 9.52
N ALA A 22 -10.27 -22.20 8.77
CA ALA A 22 -11.63 -22.12 9.34
C ALA A 22 -11.99 -23.37 10.16
N LYS A 23 -11.50 -24.56 9.75
CA LYS A 23 -11.71 -25.82 10.47
C LYS A 23 -11.00 -25.80 11.83
N ALA A 24 -9.70 -25.50 11.83
CA ALA A 24 -8.89 -25.49 13.05
C ALA A 24 -9.37 -24.42 14.05
N PHE A 25 -9.76 -23.24 13.56
CA PHE A 25 -10.29 -22.18 14.41
C PHE A 25 -11.67 -22.54 15.00
N SER A 26 -12.54 -23.14 14.19
CA SER A 26 -13.86 -23.64 14.65
C SER A 26 -13.75 -24.71 15.73
N GLU A 27 -12.84 -25.66 15.56
CA GLU A 27 -12.60 -26.73 16.53
C GLU A 27 -12.07 -26.17 17.86
N ARG A 28 -11.06 -25.28 17.81
CA ARG A 28 -10.44 -24.67 19.00
C ARG A 28 -11.40 -23.79 19.80
N ASN A 29 -12.26 -23.04 19.11
CA ASN A 29 -13.17 -22.07 19.75
C ASN A 29 -14.59 -22.62 19.96
N ARG A 30 -14.83 -23.89 19.60
CA ARG A 30 -16.16 -24.56 19.67
C ARG A 30 -17.25 -23.78 18.93
N ILE A 31 -16.93 -23.30 17.73
CA ILE A 31 -17.86 -22.54 16.89
C ILE A 31 -18.19 -23.38 15.66
N ASN A 32 -19.47 -23.48 15.34
CA ASN A 32 -19.90 -24.15 14.12
C ASN A 32 -19.27 -23.48 12.88
N LYS A 33 -18.64 -24.28 12.02
CA LYS A 33 -17.98 -23.82 10.79
C LYS A 33 -18.92 -22.99 9.90
N ASN A 34 -20.19 -23.37 9.79
CA ASN A 34 -21.17 -22.63 8.99
C ASN A 34 -21.46 -21.25 9.60
N THR A 35 -21.53 -21.17 10.93
CA THR A 35 -21.68 -19.91 11.66
C THR A 35 -20.46 -19.01 11.46
N LEU A 36 -19.25 -19.57 11.58
CA LEU A 36 -18.01 -18.83 11.33
C LEU A 36 -17.95 -18.29 9.89
N SER A 37 -18.28 -19.12 8.90
CA SER A 37 -18.33 -18.73 7.48
C SER A 37 -19.34 -17.61 7.23
N TYR A 38 -20.56 -17.76 7.74
CA TYR A 38 -21.62 -16.78 7.60
C TYR A 38 -21.20 -15.40 8.15
N TRP A 39 -20.66 -15.37 9.38
CA TRP A 39 -20.23 -14.12 10.00
C TRP A 39 -18.98 -13.54 9.35
N THR A 40 -18.06 -14.37 8.84
CA THR A 40 -16.90 -13.91 8.06
C THR A 40 -17.34 -13.18 6.79
N LYS A 41 -18.30 -13.75 6.04
CA LYS A 41 -18.86 -13.11 4.85
C LYS A 41 -19.52 -11.78 5.20
N ARG A 42 -20.37 -11.78 6.23
CA ARG A 42 -21.09 -10.57 6.68
C ARG A 42 -20.16 -9.47 7.21
N TYR A 43 -19.08 -9.84 7.90
CA TYR A 43 -18.05 -8.90 8.34
C TYR A 43 -17.38 -8.21 7.15
N ARG A 44 -16.94 -8.99 6.14
CA ARG A 44 -16.34 -8.46 4.90
C ARG A 44 -17.30 -7.57 4.13
N ASP A 45 -18.57 -7.95 4.02
CA ASP A 45 -19.57 -7.17 3.29
C ASP A 45 -19.82 -5.82 3.98
N GLN A 46 -19.83 -5.76 5.32
CA GLN A 46 -19.90 -4.49 6.04
C GLN A 46 -18.64 -3.63 5.87
N SER A 47 -17.45 -4.22 5.86
CA SER A 47 -16.21 -3.48 5.54
C SER A 47 -16.26 -2.91 4.11
N LYS A 48 -16.83 -3.67 3.15
CA LYS A 48 -16.99 -3.22 1.76
C LYS A 48 -18.02 -2.12 1.59
N VAL A 49 -19.07 -2.06 2.42
CA VAL A 49 -20.03 -0.94 2.38
C VAL A 49 -19.34 0.38 2.75
N GLN A 50 -18.31 0.36 3.61
CA GLN A 50 -17.48 1.54 3.87
C GLN A 50 -16.44 1.81 2.76
N GLN A 51 -16.11 0.81 1.94
CA GLN A 51 -15.15 0.91 0.82
C GLN A 51 -15.81 1.07 -0.56
N LYS A 52 -17.05 1.55 -0.65
CA LYS A 52 -17.57 2.05 -1.94
C LYS A 52 -17.07 3.48 -2.15
N GLY A 53 -15.88 3.61 -2.73
CA GLY A 53 -15.24 4.89 -3.04
C GLY A 53 -13.76 4.75 -3.36
N PHE A 54 -13.15 5.82 -3.87
CA PHE A 54 -11.71 5.88 -4.13
C PHE A 54 -10.92 5.63 -2.83
N THR A 55 -9.99 4.67 -2.85
CA THR A 55 -9.05 4.47 -1.75
C THR A 55 -7.94 5.51 -1.86
N ALA A 56 -7.62 6.18 -0.76
CA ALA A 56 -6.49 7.11 -0.72
C ALA A 56 -5.19 6.32 -0.91
N LEU A 57 -4.57 6.44 -2.08
CA LEU A 57 -3.22 5.94 -2.31
C LEU A 57 -2.25 6.98 -1.75
N SER A 58 -1.55 6.62 -0.67
CA SER A 58 -0.37 7.35 -0.26
C SER A 58 0.76 6.97 -1.22
N ILE A 59 0.82 7.65 -2.35
CA ILE A 59 1.99 7.58 -3.22
C ILE A 59 3.10 8.28 -2.44
N THR A 60 3.99 7.52 -1.80
CA THR A 60 5.26 8.06 -1.33
C THR A 60 5.94 8.61 -2.57
N GLN A 61 5.90 9.92 -2.73
CA GLN A 61 6.54 10.60 -3.85
C GLN A 61 8.03 10.39 -3.67
N ILE A 62 8.55 9.32 -4.27
CA ILE A 62 9.99 9.09 -4.40
C ILE A 62 10.44 10.22 -5.32
N GLN A 63 10.79 11.36 -4.72
CA GLN A 63 11.48 12.42 -5.42
C GLN A 63 12.85 11.85 -5.80
N SER A 64 12.92 11.16 -6.93
CA SER A 64 14.19 10.89 -7.59
C SER A 64 14.75 12.26 -7.93
N LYS A 65 15.73 12.72 -7.14
CA LYS A 65 16.47 13.94 -7.41
C LYS A 65 17.26 13.70 -8.69
N GLN A 66 16.65 14.00 -9.82
CA GLN A 66 17.24 13.86 -11.14
C GLN A 66 17.80 15.21 -11.56
N ILE A 67 19.10 15.24 -11.88
CA ILE A 67 19.75 16.40 -12.47
C ILE A 67 19.82 16.16 -13.97
N SER A 68 19.52 17.17 -14.80
CA SER A 68 19.72 17.08 -16.24
C SER A 68 20.40 18.33 -16.81
N ILE A 69 21.31 18.12 -17.76
CA ILE A 69 21.96 19.17 -18.55
C ILE A 69 21.44 19.06 -19.99
N GLU A 70 20.99 20.17 -20.56
CA GLU A 70 20.51 20.27 -21.94
C GLU A 70 21.39 21.25 -22.71
N TYR A 71 21.92 20.80 -23.84
CA TYR A 71 22.80 21.58 -24.72
C TYR A 71 22.01 22.20 -25.87
N ALA A 72 22.58 23.23 -26.50
CA ALA A 72 21.93 23.98 -27.59
C ALA A 72 21.68 23.14 -28.86
N ASP A 73 22.40 22.03 -29.03
CA ASP A 73 22.23 21.06 -30.12
C ASP A 73 21.10 20.04 -29.85
N GLY A 74 20.45 20.12 -28.69
CA GLY A 74 19.41 19.19 -28.25
C GLY A 74 19.94 17.95 -27.54
N THR A 75 21.26 17.84 -27.32
CA THR A 75 21.83 16.75 -26.51
C THR A 75 21.37 16.91 -25.06
N ARG A 76 20.93 15.81 -24.43
CA ARG A 76 20.46 15.81 -23.03
C ARG A 76 21.21 14.76 -22.21
N LEU A 77 21.88 15.22 -21.15
CA LEU A 77 22.49 14.36 -20.14
C LEU A 77 21.55 14.27 -18.93
N VAL A 78 21.34 13.05 -18.46
CA VAL A 78 20.46 12.75 -17.32
C VAL A 78 21.24 11.99 -16.27
N PHE A 79 21.17 12.46 -15.03
CA PHE A 79 21.82 11.84 -13.89
C PHE A 79 20.76 11.33 -12.91
N SER A 80 20.83 10.05 -12.60
CA SER A 80 19.90 9.34 -11.72
C SER A 80 20.29 9.39 -10.23
N ASP A 81 21.47 9.92 -9.91
CA ASP A 81 22.01 10.00 -8.55
C ASP A 81 22.78 11.33 -8.35
N ALA A 82 23.22 11.58 -7.12
CA ALA A 82 23.98 12.76 -6.74
C ALA A 82 25.32 12.83 -7.52
N VAL A 83 25.48 13.88 -8.33
CA VAL A 83 26.70 14.14 -9.09
C VAL A 83 27.49 15.26 -8.42
N ASN A 84 28.80 15.09 -8.32
CA ASN A 84 29.70 16.11 -7.82
C ASN A 84 29.65 17.38 -8.70
N ALA A 85 29.50 18.54 -8.08
CA ALA A 85 29.45 19.84 -8.76
C ALA A 85 30.69 20.13 -9.63
N ALA A 86 31.87 19.59 -9.29
CA ALA A 86 33.08 19.72 -10.11
C ALA A 86 32.93 19.04 -11.48
N VAL A 87 32.28 17.86 -11.51
CA VAL A 87 32.03 17.13 -12.76
C VAL A 87 30.99 17.87 -13.60
N LEU A 88 29.91 18.35 -12.98
CA LEU A 88 28.91 19.16 -13.69
C LEU A 88 29.53 20.41 -14.32
N ARG A 89 30.43 21.09 -13.62
CA ARG A 89 31.17 22.24 -14.17
C ARG A 89 32.05 21.89 -15.36
N SER A 90 32.63 20.69 -15.41
CA SER A 90 33.44 20.26 -16.56
C SER A 90 32.62 19.94 -17.81
N LEU A 91 31.33 19.62 -17.62
CA LEU A 91 30.41 19.25 -18.70
C LEU A 91 29.68 20.46 -19.28
N VAL A 92 29.58 21.56 -18.53
CA VAL A 92 28.99 22.80 -19.02
C VAL A 92 30.06 23.57 -19.78
N PRO A 93 29.85 23.91 -21.07
CA PRO A 93 30.78 24.76 -21.79
C PRO A 93 30.89 26.08 -21.04
N VAL A 94 32.11 26.55 -20.77
CA VAL A 94 32.30 27.89 -20.22
C VAL A 94 31.78 28.86 -21.28
N PHE A 95 30.57 29.37 -21.10
CA PHE A 95 30.06 30.47 -21.90
C PHE A 95 30.92 31.69 -21.54
N GLN A 96 32.00 31.90 -22.29
CA GLN A 96 32.66 33.19 -22.31
C GLN A 96 31.72 34.18 -23.02
N PRO A 97 31.40 35.32 -22.40
CA PRO A 97 30.55 36.35 -22.98
C PRO A 97 31.18 36.98 -24.23
#